data_AF-A0A961N7Z7-F1
#
_entry.id   AF-A0A961N7Z7-F1
#
_cell.length_a   1.000
_cell.length_b   1.000
_cell.length_c   1.000
_cell.angle_alpha   90.00
_cell.angle_beta   90.00
_cell.angle_gamma   90.00
#
_symmetry.space_group_name_H-M   'P 1'
#
loop_
_entity.id
_entity.type
_entity.pdbx_description
1 polymer ?
#
loop_
_entity_poly.entity_id
_entity_poly.type
_entity_poly.pdbx_seq_one_letter_code
_entity_poly.pdbx_strand_id
1 'polypeptide(L)'
;MTLHRDIFWLGCQWAVTGLGIQAVDRKLEGQFDIETSRIWEDDLAGPMLGLAWFDADDFTEALAVARRRAREPTITFHSRTGGER
;
A
#
# COMPACT_ATOMS: atom_id res chain seq x y z
N MET A 1 -14.19 4.84 -15.71
CA MET A 1 -13.89 3.41 -15.46
C MET A 1 -12.45 3.34 -15.00
N THR A 2 -12.21 3.36 -13.69
CA THR A 2 -10.87 3.55 -13.14
C THR A 2 -10.16 2.21 -13.07
N LEU A 3 -9.18 2.02 -13.95
CA LEU A 3 -8.28 0.88 -13.95
C LEU A 3 -7.45 0.93 -12.68
N HIS A 4 -7.85 0.19 -11.64
CA HIS A 4 -6.97 -0.13 -10.52
C HIS A 4 -5.84 -1.02 -11.06
N ARG A 5 -4.78 -0.43 -11.63
CA ARG A 5 -3.60 -1.17 -12.12
C ARG A 5 -2.30 -0.48 -11.76
N ASP A 6 -2.23 0.02 -10.54
CA ASP A 6 -0.98 0.40 -9.91
C ASP A 6 -0.67 -0.59 -8.78
N ILE A 7 -0.74 -1.91 -9.03
CA ILE A 7 -0.26 -2.93 -8.09
C ILE A 7 1.23 -3.13 -8.37
N PHE A 8 2.07 -2.74 -7.41
CA PHE A 8 3.52 -2.80 -7.50
C PHE A 8 4.11 -4.05 -6.87
N TRP A 9 3.39 -4.63 -5.92
CA TRP A 9 3.74 -5.90 -5.30
C TRP A 9 2.47 -6.60 -4.84
N LEU A 10 2.45 -7.92 -4.94
CA LEU A 10 1.33 -8.76 -4.54
C LEU A 10 1.89 -9.97 -3.81
N GLY A 11 1.62 -10.04 -2.51
CA GLY A 11 1.92 -11.15 -1.64
C GLY A 11 0.75 -12.13 -1.53
N CYS A 12 0.78 -12.95 -0.49
CA CYS A 12 -0.26 -13.92 -0.19
C CYS A 12 -1.51 -13.25 0.38
N GLN A 13 -1.35 -12.17 1.15
CA GLN A 13 -2.43 -11.50 1.86
C GLN A 13 -2.44 -10.00 1.65
N TRP A 14 -1.29 -9.43 1.32
CA TRP A 14 -1.10 -8.01 1.14
C TRP A 14 -0.69 -7.65 -0.28
N ALA A 15 -1.07 -6.46 -0.71
CA ALA A 15 -0.66 -5.91 -1.99
C ALA A 15 -0.19 -4.48 -1.80
N VAL A 16 0.95 -4.12 -2.38
CA VAL A 16 1.39 -2.73 -2.46
C VAL A 16 0.83 -2.13 -3.72
N THR A 17 0.06 -1.07 -3.58
CA THR A 17 -0.52 -0.29 -4.66
C THR A 17 -0.01 1.15 -4.67
N GLY A 18 -0.40 1.94 -5.68
CA GLY A 18 -0.07 3.37 -5.74
C GLY A 18 -0.67 4.21 -4.62
N LEU A 19 -1.69 3.67 -3.95
CA LEU A 19 -2.32 4.32 -2.80
C LEU A 19 -1.63 3.94 -1.48
N GLY A 20 -0.94 2.80 -1.41
CA GLY A 20 -0.29 2.30 -0.20
C GLY A 20 -0.28 0.77 -0.14
N ILE A 21 -0.62 0.19 1.00
CA ILE A 21 -0.71 -1.26 1.22
C ILE A 21 -2.18 -1.61 1.40
N GLN A 22 -2.67 -2.59 0.66
CA GLN A 22 -4.06 -3.02 0.70
C GLN A 22 -4.14 -4.51 0.97
N ALA A 23 -5.14 -4.93 1.74
CA ALA A 23 -5.38 -6.35 1.95
C ALA A 23 -6.02 -6.96 0.69
N VAL A 24 -5.49 -8.10 0.25
CA VAL A 24 -6.00 -8.84 -0.92
C VAL A 24 -7.35 -9.46 -0.62
N ASP A 25 -7.60 -9.83 0.65
CA ASP A 25 -8.86 -10.42 1.05
C ASP A 25 -9.99 -9.37 1.04
N ARG A 26 -10.89 -9.52 0.07
CA ARG A 26 -12.03 -8.61 -0.13
C ARG A 26 -13.03 -8.63 1.04
N LYS A 27 -13.03 -9.67 1.89
CA LYS A 27 -13.93 -9.73 3.06
C LYS A 27 -13.51 -8.75 4.15
N LEU A 28 -12.27 -8.26 4.10
CA LEU A 28 -11.77 -7.24 5.00
C LEU A 28 -12.25 -5.84 4.60
N GLU A 29 -12.86 -5.68 3.41
CA GLU A 29 -13.48 -4.44 2.92
C GLU A 29 -12.57 -3.20 3.01
N GLY A 30 -11.25 -3.40 2.95
CA GLY A 30 -10.26 -2.34 3.09
C GLY A 30 -10.14 -1.74 4.49
N GLN A 31 -10.68 -2.38 5.54
CA GLN A 31 -10.56 -1.91 6.93
C GLN A 31 -9.10 -1.80 7.41
N PHE A 32 -8.22 -2.59 6.80
CA PHE A 32 -6.80 -2.65 7.14
C PHE A 32 -5.91 -2.04 6.04
N ASP A 33 -6.49 -1.31 5.10
CA ASP A 33 -5.73 -0.62 4.07
C ASP A 33 -4.92 0.53 4.69
N ILE A 34 -3.64 0.60 4.33
CA ILE A 34 -2.69 1.57 4.85
C ILE A 34 -2.27 2.47 3.70
N GLU A 35 -2.56 3.75 3.80
CA GLU A 35 -2.15 4.72 2.79
C GLU A 35 -0.64 4.93 2.78
N THR A 36 -0.07 5.35 1.65
CA THR A 36 1.37 5.61 1.47
C THR A 36 1.92 6.64 2.47
N SER A 37 1.09 7.60 2.91
CA SER A 37 1.44 8.56 3.95
C SER A 37 1.55 7.91 5.35
N ARG A 38 0.84 6.81 5.57
CA ARG A 38 0.70 6.10 6.85
C ARG A 38 1.68 4.95 7.02
N ILE A 39 2.37 4.50 5.96
CA ILE A 39 3.38 3.40 6.04
C ILE A 39 4.57 3.70 6.98
N TRP A 40 4.73 4.97 7.36
CA TRP A 40 5.75 5.42 8.31
C TRP A 40 5.24 5.45 9.75
N GLU A 41 3.95 5.22 9.97
CA GLU A 41 3.42 5.06 11.32
C GLU A 41 4.04 3.81 11.96
N ASP A 42 4.26 3.93 13.27
CA ASP A 42 4.74 2.84 14.09
C ASP A 42 3.57 1.92 14.48
N ASP A 43 3.86 0.66 14.76
CA ASP A 43 2.86 -0.33 15.22
C ASP A 43 1.65 -0.60 14.28
N LEU A 44 1.81 -0.40 12.96
CA LEU A 44 0.75 -0.72 11.98
C LEU A 44 0.25 -2.18 12.06
N ALA A 45 1.16 -3.11 12.37
CA ALA A 45 0.84 -4.52 12.53
C ALA A 45 0.19 -4.85 13.89
N GLY A 46 0.34 -3.99 14.91
CA GLY A 46 -0.16 -4.19 16.27
C GLY A 46 -1.63 -4.61 16.36
N PRO A 47 -2.58 -3.90 15.72
CA PRO A 47 -3.99 -4.27 15.75
C PRO A 47 -4.31 -5.56 14.96
N MET A 48 -3.43 -5.99 14.07
CA MET A 48 -3.63 -7.15 13.19
C MET A 48 -2.93 -8.41 13.70
N LEU A 49 -1.89 -8.26 14.52
CA LEU A 49 -1.06 -9.36 15.04
C LEU A 49 -1.87 -10.42 15.81
N GLY A 50 -3.01 -10.04 16.37
CA GLY A 50 -3.93 -10.95 17.07
C GLY A 50 -4.93 -11.68 16.19
N LEU A 51 -4.95 -11.41 14.88
CA LEU A 51 -5.91 -11.98 13.95
C LEU A 51 -5.35 -13.28 13.36
N ALA A 52 -6.13 -14.36 13.42
CA ALA A 52 -5.71 -15.67 12.92
C ALA A 52 -5.46 -15.70 11.40
N TRP A 53 -5.98 -14.71 10.67
CA TRP A 53 -5.73 -14.57 9.25
C TRP A 53 -4.50 -13.73 8.95
N PHE A 54 -3.93 -12.97 9.90
CA PHE A 54 -2.86 -12.03 9.61
C PHE A 54 -1.49 -12.71 9.54
N ASP A 55 -0.84 -12.57 8.39
CA ASP A 55 0.53 -12.98 8.16
C ASP A 55 1.48 -11.79 8.31
N ALA A 56 2.24 -11.80 9.41
CA ALA A 56 3.17 -10.73 9.74
C ALA A 56 4.38 -10.68 8.80
N ASP A 57 4.77 -11.81 8.21
CA ASP A 57 5.91 -11.90 7.28
C ASP A 57 5.54 -11.25 5.94
N ASP A 58 4.39 -11.63 5.37
CA ASP A 58 3.83 -11.04 4.15
C ASP A 58 3.59 -9.53 4.33
N PHE A 59 3.07 -9.11 5.48
CA PHE A 59 2.89 -7.69 5.79
C PHE A 59 4.22 -6.92 5.88
N THR A 60 5.24 -7.52 6.50
CA THR A 60 6.56 -6.90 6.64
C THR A 60 7.21 -6.68 5.27
N GLU A 61 7.10 -7.67 4.38
CA GLU A 61 7.56 -7.55 3.00
C GLU A 61 6.80 -6.46 2.23
N ALA A 62 5.46 -6.41 2.37
CA ALA A 62 4.64 -5.35 1.79
C ALA A 62 5.08 -3.96 2.26
N LEU A 63 5.32 -3.81 3.57
CA LEU A 63 5.77 -2.57 4.19
C LEU A 63 7.16 -2.15 3.70
N ALA A 64 8.08 -3.11 3.58
CA ALA A 64 9.43 -2.87 3.06
C ALA A 64 9.38 -2.36 1.60
N VAL A 65 8.57 -2.99 0.75
CA VAL A 65 8.38 -2.58 -0.64
C VAL A 65 7.72 -1.20 -0.74
N ALA A 66 6.66 -0.96 0.04
CA ALA A 66 5.97 0.33 0.07
C ALA A 66 6.91 1.46 0.53
N ARG A 67 7.69 1.25 1.60
CA ARG A 67 8.67 2.22 2.11
C ARG A 67 9.80 2.47 1.12
N ARG A 68 10.31 1.43 0.47
CA ARG A 68 11.33 1.56 -0.58
C ARG A 68 10.82 2.46 -1.70
N ARG A 69 9.60 2.24 -2.15
CA ARG A 69 8.96 3.04 -3.20
C ARG A 69 8.64 4.47 -2.78
N ALA A 70 8.21 4.69 -1.53
CA ALA A 70 7.98 6.03 -1.00
C ALA A 70 9.29 6.81 -0.82
N ARG A 71 10.40 6.10 -0.58
CA ARG A 71 11.74 6.67 -0.44
C ARG A 71 12.44 6.89 -1.78
N GLU A 72 12.15 6.07 -2.79
CA GLU A 72 12.42 6.45 -4.16
C GLU A 72 11.65 7.75 -4.38
N PRO A 73 12.32 8.89 -4.61
CA PRO A 73 11.62 10.06 -5.06
C PRO A 73 11.04 9.63 -6.40
N THR A 74 9.77 9.23 -6.39
CA THR A 74 8.98 9.32 -7.59
C THR A 74 9.21 10.76 -8.00
N ILE A 75 9.99 10.92 -9.07
CA ILE A 75 9.95 12.10 -9.89
C ILE A 75 8.46 12.29 -10.01
N THR A 76 7.96 13.28 -9.27
CA THR A 76 6.56 13.63 -9.24
C THR A 76 6.23 13.60 -10.71
N PHE A 77 5.42 12.64 -11.16
CA PHE A 77 4.68 12.86 -12.37
C PHE A 77 3.73 13.96 -11.92
N HIS A 78 4.27 15.18 -11.94
CA HIS A 78 3.50 16.36 -12.13
C HIS A 78 2.80 15.96 -13.42
N SER A 79 1.53 15.55 -13.32
CA SER A 79 0.61 15.84 -14.39
C SER A 79 1.00 17.23 -14.80
N ARG A 80 1.56 17.34 -16.00
CA ARG A 80 1.95 18.60 -16.58
C ARG A 80 0.64 19.37 -16.68
N THR A 81 0.29 20.10 -15.62
CA THR A 81 -0.67 21.18 -15.67
C THR A 81 0.03 22.28 -16.45
N GLY A 82 0.15 22.03 -17.75
CA GLY A 82 0.87 22.83 -18.71
C GLY A 82 -0.09 23.19 -19.82
N GLY A 83 -1.00 24.10 -19.48
CA GLY A 83 -1.46 25.18 -20.36
C GLY A 83 -2.28 24.80 -21.58
N GLU A 84 -3.56 25.17 -21.52
CA GLU A 84 -4.33 25.69 -22.66
C GLU A 84 -5.39 26.62 -22.03
N ARG A 85 -5.07 27.89 -21.78
CA ARG A 85 -5.29 29.07 -22.63
C ARG A 85 -6.63 29.05 -23.37
#